data_AF-D0P1N9-F1
#
_entry.id   AF-D0P1N9-F1
#
_cell.length_a   1.000
_cell.length_b   1.000
_cell.length_c   1.000
_cell.angle_alpha   90.00
_cell.angle_beta   90.00
_cell.angle_gamma   90.00
#
_symmetry.space_group_name_H-M   'P 1'
#
loop_
_entity.id
_entity.type
_entity.pdbx_description
1 polymer ?
#
loop_
_entity_poly.entity_id
_entity_poly.type
_entity_poly.pdbx_seq_one_letter_code
_entity_poly.pdbx_strand_id
1 'polypeptide(L)'
;MLTDTCPILGYRRRPYMMIGWFLSFISCLLMAALPLGEPYYTDSSLSDIATVDMTPEQRATLNTDAPNRGIKLIILMMIANFGTVLAYSGFNGALMDVSQHYGGTFSWTMGFNAIMWICAAASLLTIPFSWYCIQEERVIYRYAAYRFFYNVCSQITVTASNVIQSDSAKVEPLNSGIASMLTAILTLGGVYVIKKQGLHWNWRYIIMVCQISVVIIDAFPTLFTIWDVYRSQWFWLGVPLVGEVPAAAGDYVTQLFMVEIENQKGFEATLLGLGVTTQPVGTPFATVITKSIDGYFDIGRTFIEQDNHYVRTQVTYTYLIAYAFNLLKFWGILTISYLVFSLAWTLMTNILSLFESTSCLRIAGGSGC
;
A
#
# COMPACT_ATOMS: atom_id res chain seq x y z
N MET A 1 9.84 3.22 16.69
CA MET A 1 11.14 3.92 16.65
C MET A 1 11.19 5.09 17.64
N LEU A 2 10.50 6.22 17.41
CA LEU A 2 10.51 7.35 18.37
C LEU A 2 9.91 6.97 19.75
N THR A 3 8.86 6.16 19.72
CA THR A 3 8.19 5.55 20.89
C THR A 3 9.10 4.63 21.71
N ASP A 4 10.16 4.10 21.11
CA ASP A 4 11.06 3.14 21.75
C ASP A 4 12.32 3.82 22.29
N THR A 5 12.74 4.93 21.68
CA THR A 5 13.96 5.70 22.02
C THR A 5 13.71 6.80 23.05
N CYS A 6 12.51 7.40 23.09
CA CYS A 6 12.18 8.51 23.98
C CYS A 6 11.00 8.17 24.90
N PRO A 7 11.23 7.60 26.10
CA PRO A 7 10.16 7.34 27.05
C PRO A 7 9.59 8.67 27.60
N ILE A 8 8.27 8.82 27.57
CA ILE A 8 7.57 9.95 28.21
C ILE A 8 7.09 9.46 29.58
N LEU A 9 7.48 10.17 30.64
CA LEU A 9 7.13 9.82 32.04
C LEU A 9 7.50 8.36 32.41
N GLY A 10 8.59 7.82 31.85
CA GLY A 10 9.02 6.43 32.05
C GLY A 10 8.25 5.38 31.25
N TYR A 11 7.19 5.77 30.53
CA TYR A 11 6.44 4.89 29.64
C TYR A 11 6.87 5.08 28.19
N ARG A 12 7.16 3.97 27.49
CA ARG A 12 7.60 3.99 26.09
C ARG A 12 6.46 4.23 25.11
N ARG A 13 5.46 3.34 25.05
CA ARG A 13 4.44 3.34 23.97
C ARG A 13 3.07 3.91 24.34
N ARG A 14 2.62 3.72 25.58
CA ARG A 14 1.30 4.16 26.10
C ARG A 14 1.00 5.65 25.94
N PRO A 15 1.89 6.59 26.34
CA PRO A 15 1.60 8.02 26.24
C PRO A 15 1.45 8.46 24.78
N TYR A 16 2.27 7.94 23.86
CA TYR A 16 2.17 8.25 22.44
C TYR A 16 0.84 7.76 21.82
N MET A 17 0.36 6.57 22.21
CA MET A 17 -0.96 6.09 21.78
C MET A 17 -2.08 7.02 22.24
N MET A 18 -2.09 7.41 23.52
CA MET A 18 -3.15 8.28 24.05
C MET A 18 -3.10 9.68 23.41
N ILE A 19 -1.90 10.23 23.21
CA ILE A 19 -1.72 11.50 22.49
C ILE A 19 -2.26 11.38 21.06
N GLY A 20 -1.94 10.31 20.33
CA GLY A 20 -2.42 10.09 18.97
C GLY A 20 -3.95 10.00 18.86
N TRP A 21 -4.57 9.20 19.74
CA TRP A 21 -6.04 9.08 19.79
C TRP A 21 -6.73 10.38 20.19
N PHE A 22 -6.17 11.11 21.15
CA PHE A 22 -6.71 12.39 21.60
C PHE A 22 -6.61 13.47 20.52
N LEU A 23 -5.47 13.53 19.83
CA LEU A 23 -5.25 14.43 18.69
C LEU A 23 -6.24 14.16 17.56
N SER A 24 -6.48 12.87 17.26
CA SER A 24 -7.45 12.42 16.26
C SER A 24 -8.87 12.77 16.66
N PHE A 25 -9.24 12.48 17.91
CA PHE A 25 -10.58 12.77 18.45
C PHE A 25 -10.89 14.26 18.41
N ILE A 26 -9.99 15.12 18.90
CA ILE A 26 -10.18 16.58 18.87
C ILE A 26 -10.31 17.08 17.44
N SER A 27 -9.44 16.61 16.54
CA SER A 27 -9.46 17.06 15.15
C SER A 27 -10.75 16.66 14.45
N CYS A 28 -11.21 15.42 14.62
CA CYS A 28 -12.49 14.97 14.08
C CYS A 28 -13.69 15.70 14.70
N LEU A 29 -13.65 15.98 16.01
CA LEU A 29 -14.71 16.72 16.69
C LEU A 29 -14.77 18.18 16.24
N LEU A 30 -13.62 18.83 16.03
CA LEU A 30 -13.54 20.16 15.43
C LEU A 30 -14.06 20.16 13.99
N MET A 31 -13.72 19.16 13.19
CA MET A 31 -14.25 19.03 11.82
C MET A 31 -15.76 18.80 11.81
N ALA A 32 -16.31 18.04 12.78
CA ALA A 32 -17.75 17.83 12.91
C ALA A 32 -18.49 19.09 13.38
N ALA A 33 -17.84 19.95 14.17
CA ALA A 33 -18.42 21.19 14.69
C ALA A 33 -18.25 22.39 13.74
N LEU A 34 -17.27 22.38 12.84
CA LEU A 34 -17.01 23.46 11.90
C LEU A 34 -17.95 23.35 10.69
N PRO A 35 -18.82 24.35 10.45
CA PRO A 35 -19.67 24.35 9.26
C PRO A 35 -18.83 24.48 7.99
N LEU A 36 -19.08 23.62 6.99
CA LEU A 36 -18.36 23.62 5.71
C LEU A 36 -18.49 24.95 4.93
N GLY A 37 -19.49 25.79 5.27
CA GLY A 37 -19.74 27.07 4.60
C GLY A 37 -20.29 26.89 3.19
N GLU A 38 -20.47 28.01 2.49
CA GLU A 38 -20.97 27.99 1.12
C GLU A 38 -19.86 27.58 0.13
N PRO A 39 -20.19 26.77 -0.89
CA PRO A 39 -19.24 26.34 -1.91
C PRO A 39 -18.66 27.52 -2.70
N TYR A 40 -17.53 27.31 -3.37
CA TYR A 40 -16.87 28.32 -4.20
C TYR A 40 -17.79 28.86 -5.32
N TYR A 41 -18.57 27.96 -5.93
CA TYR A 41 -19.66 28.29 -6.83
C TYR A 41 -20.98 28.21 -6.06
N THR A 42 -21.61 29.35 -5.81
CA THR A 42 -22.94 29.45 -5.19
C THR A 42 -24.05 28.94 -6.11
N ASP A 43 -23.85 29.05 -7.42
CA ASP A 43 -24.75 28.54 -8.46
C ASP A 43 -24.03 27.46 -9.29
N SER A 44 -24.57 26.23 -9.31
CA SER A 44 -23.90 25.07 -9.92
C SER A 44 -23.72 25.21 -11.43
N SER A 45 -24.59 25.97 -12.08
CA SER A 45 -24.57 26.27 -13.52
C SER A 45 -23.35 27.08 -13.97
N LEU A 46 -22.73 27.84 -13.05
CA LEU A 46 -21.54 28.65 -13.32
C LEU A 46 -20.24 27.82 -13.27
N SER A 47 -20.28 26.58 -12.78
CA SER A 47 -19.10 25.73 -12.59
C SER A 47 -18.50 25.17 -13.90
N ASP A 48 -19.23 25.30 -15.01
CA ASP A 48 -18.83 24.82 -16.35
C ASP A 48 -18.27 25.95 -17.25
N ILE A 49 -18.40 27.21 -16.83
CA ILE A 49 -17.93 28.37 -17.58
C ILE A 49 -16.52 28.71 -17.08
N ALA A 50 -15.56 28.86 -17.99
CA ALA A 50 -14.22 29.31 -17.59
C ALA A 50 -14.31 30.71 -16.99
N THR A 51 -13.60 30.98 -15.89
CA THR A 51 -13.66 32.28 -15.19
C THR A 51 -13.38 33.46 -16.12
N VAL A 52 -12.57 33.24 -17.17
CA VAL A 52 -12.25 34.21 -18.23
C VAL A 52 -13.48 34.64 -19.05
N ASP A 53 -14.41 33.71 -19.29
CA ASP A 53 -15.60 33.89 -20.14
C ASP A 53 -16.86 34.32 -19.34
N MET A 54 -16.76 34.41 -18.01
CA MET A 54 -17.86 34.85 -17.14
C MET A 54 -18.10 36.37 -17.23
N THR A 55 -19.37 36.77 -17.17
CA THR A 55 -19.73 38.19 -17.05
C THR A 55 -19.25 38.75 -15.70
N PRO A 56 -18.97 40.06 -15.60
CA PRO A 56 -18.50 40.68 -14.36
C PRO A 56 -19.48 40.51 -13.18
N GLU A 57 -20.78 40.36 -13.45
CA GLU A 57 -21.81 40.09 -12.44
C GLU A 57 -21.75 38.63 -11.93
N GLN A 58 -21.49 37.67 -12.81
CA GLN A 58 -21.28 36.25 -12.44
C GLN A 58 -19.96 36.03 -11.69
N ARG A 59 -18.94 36.87 -11.91
CA ARG A 59 -17.71 36.84 -11.11
C ARG A 59 -17.89 37.35 -9.68
N ALA A 60 -18.89 38.20 -9.43
CA ALA A 60 -19.16 38.75 -8.11
C ALA A 60 -19.90 37.75 -7.19
N THR A 61 -20.57 36.74 -7.75
CA THR A 61 -21.24 35.68 -6.99
C THR A 61 -20.30 34.56 -6.55
N LEU A 62 -19.08 34.51 -7.09
CA LEU A 62 -18.04 33.54 -6.72
C LEU A 62 -17.51 33.80 -5.31
N ASN A 63 -17.56 32.77 -4.46
CA ASN A 63 -17.07 32.85 -3.10
C ASN A 63 -15.54 32.65 -3.05
N THR A 64 -14.78 33.74 -3.15
CA THR A 64 -13.31 33.71 -3.11
C THR A 64 -12.71 33.33 -1.75
N ASP A 65 -13.50 33.26 -0.68
CA ASP A 65 -13.05 32.87 0.67
C ASP A 65 -13.16 31.34 0.94
N ALA A 66 -13.84 30.60 0.05
CA ALA A 66 -13.95 29.14 0.16
C ALA A 66 -12.59 28.40 0.25
N PRO A 67 -11.51 28.79 -0.48
CA PRO A 67 -10.20 28.15 -0.37
C PRO A 67 -9.58 28.28 1.03
N ASN A 68 -9.72 29.44 1.69
CA ASN A 68 -9.18 29.67 3.03
C ASN A 68 -9.87 28.78 4.08
N ARG A 69 -11.14 28.46 3.87
CA ARG A 69 -11.90 27.53 4.73
C ARG A 69 -11.52 26.07 4.46
N GLY A 70 -11.31 25.70 3.19
CA GLY A 70 -10.77 24.41 2.80
C GLY A 70 -9.39 24.13 3.43
N ILE A 71 -8.50 25.12 3.45
CA ILE A 71 -7.17 25.02 4.09
C ILE A 71 -7.29 24.66 5.57
N LYS A 72 -8.25 25.24 6.32
CA LYS A 72 -8.46 24.91 7.74
C LYS A 72 -8.85 23.44 7.95
N LEU A 73 -9.74 22.90 7.11
CA LEU A 73 -10.15 21.50 7.15
C LEU A 73 -9.01 20.56 6.75
N ILE A 74 -8.22 20.93 5.74
CA ILE A 74 -7.03 20.16 5.33
C ILE A 74 -6.02 20.08 6.48
N ILE A 75 -5.74 21.19 7.17
CA ILE A 75 -4.85 21.21 8.34
C ILE A 75 -5.38 20.30 9.45
N LEU A 76 -6.68 20.38 9.76
CA LEU A 76 -7.31 19.52 10.77
C LEU A 76 -7.25 18.03 10.37
N MET A 77 -7.43 17.72 9.10
CA MET A 77 -7.33 16.35 8.59
C MET A 77 -5.89 15.82 8.59
N MET A 78 -4.89 16.67 8.33
CA MET A 78 -3.47 16.34 8.50
C MET A 78 -3.13 16.04 9.96
N ILE A 79 -3.62 16.86 10.89
CA ILE A 79 -3.45 16.64 12.33
C ILE A 79 -4.13 15.33 12.76
N ALA A 80 -5.35 15.07 12.27
CA ALA A 80 -6.06 13.81 12.53
C ALA A 80 -5.28 12.60 12.01
N ASN A 81 -4.77 12.66 10.78
CA ASN A 81 -4.01 11.57 10.18
C ASN A 81 -2.65 11.35 10.87
N PHE A 82 -2.01 12.41 11.34
CA PHE A 82 -0.81 12.29 12.16
C PHE A 82 -1.11 11.61 13.51
N GLY A 83 -2.25 11.96 14.13
CA GLY A 83 -2.73 11.34 15.36
C GLY A 83 -3.02 9.85 15.20
N THR A 84 -3.67 9.45 14.10
CA THR A 84 -3.96 8.04 13.82
C THR A 84 -2.69 7.24 13.58
N VAL A 85 -1.70 7.77 12.86
CA VAL A 85 -0.40 7.10 12.65
C VAL A 85 0.36 6.90 13.97
N LEU A 86 0.38 7.91 14.85
CA LEU A 86 0.96 7.79 16.19
C LEU A 86 0.23 6.72 17.05
N ALA A 87 -1.09 6.66 16.94
CA ALA A 87 -1.90 5.67 17.64
C ALA A 87 -1.68 4.25 17.11
N TYR A 88 -1.71 4.05 15.79
CA TYR A 88 -1.53 2.74 15.13
C TYR A 88 -0.14 2.15 15.39
N SER A 89 0.90 2.97 15.32
CA SER A 89 2.28 2.51 15.58
C SER A 89 2.48 2.05 17.02
N GLY A 90 1.89 2.75 18.00
CA GLY A 90 1.90 2.30 19.40
C GLY A 90 1.03 1.08 19.67
N PHE A 91 -0.13 0.98 18.98
CA PHE A 91 -1.07 -0.14 19.13
C PHE A 91 -0.47 -1.45 18.63
N ASN A 92 0.10 -1.47 17.42
CA ASN A 92 0.72 -2.66 16.85
C ASN A 92 1.88 -3.18 17.72
N GLY A 93 2.68 -2.27 18.28
CA GLY A 93 3.77 -2.63 19.20
C GLY A 93 3.26 -3.18 20.54
N ALA A 94 2.23 -2.56 21.12
CA ALA A 94 1.64 -3.03 22.37
C ALA A 94 0.91 -4.38 22.21
N LEU A 95 0.30 -4.65 21.05
CA LEU A 95 -0.40 -5.91 20.78
C LEU A 95 0.57 -7.11 20.81
N MET A 96 1.79 -6.93 20.29
CA MET A 96 2.83 -7.95 20.26
C MET A 96 3.45 -8.19 21.64
N ASP A 97 3.68 -7.14 22.44
CA ASP A 97 4.35 -7.26 23.75
C ASP A 97 3.44 -7.79 24.88
N VAL A 98 2.12 -7.66 24.72
CA VAL A 98 1.16 -7.90 25.81
C VAL A 98 0.63 -9.33 25.81
N SER A 99 0.62 -10.01 24.65
CA SER A 99 0.07 -11.37 24.50
C SER A 99 0.97 -12.44 25.15
N GLN A 100 0.38 -13.31 25.96
CA GLN A 100 1.06 -14.46 26.58
C GLN A 100 1.66 -15.42 25.52
N HIS A 101 1.06 -15.47 24.33
CA HIS A 101 1.55 -16.24 23.17
C HIS A 101 2.80 -15.63 22.51
N TYR A 102 3.07 -14.34 22.74
CA TYR A 102 4.22 -13.61 22.18
C TYR A 102 5.22 -13.15 23.26
N GLY A 103 5.14 -13.69 24.49
CA GLY A 103 6.11 -13.44 25.57
C GLY A 103 5.70 -12.38 26.61
N GLY A 104 4.43 -11.95 26.64
CA GLY A 104 3.89 -10.98 27.59
C GLY A 104 3.43 -11.57 28.94
N THR A 105 3.13 -10.69 29.91
CA THR A 105 2.86 -11.06 31.32
C THR A 105 1.37 -11.18 31.69
N PHE A 106 0.43 -10.80 30.83
CA PHE A 106 -1.00 -10.79 31.15
C PHE A 106 -1.77 -11.88 30.37
N SER A 107 -2.68 -12.59 31.04
CA SER A 107 -3.52 -13.64 30.44
C SER A 107 -4.81 -13.11 29.80
N TRP A 108 -5.30 -11.93 30.24
CA TRP A 108 -6.50 -11.28 29.70
C TRP A 108 -6.14 -10.35 28.53
N THR A 109 -5.58 -10.92 27.47
CA THR A 109 -5.41 -10.20 26.20
C THR A 109 -6.48 -10.67 25.25
N MET A 110 -7.08 -9.74 24.51
CA MET A 110 -8.04 -10.09 23.47
C MET A 110 -7.30 -10.90 22.40
N GLY A 111 -7.50 -12.23 22.40
CA GLY A 111 -6.87 -13.12 21.44
C GLY A 111 -7.22 -12.73 20.01
N PHE A 112 -6.41 -13.16 19.05
CA PHE A 112 -6.60 -12.87 17.62
C PHE A 112 -8.06 -13.05 17.16
N ASN A 113 -8.71 -14.13 17.61
CA ASN A 113 -10.10 -14.44 17.29
C ASN A 113 -11.09 -13.36 17.76
N ALA A 114 -10.88 -12.74 18.93
CA ALA A 114 -11.76 -11.71 19.45
C ALA A 114 -11.57 -10.36 18.72
N ILE A 115 -10.35 -10.06 18.25
CA ILE A 115 -10.11 -8.92 17.34
C ILE A 115 -10.85 -9.13 16.02
N MET A 116 -10.80 -10.36 15.49
CA MET A 116 -11.52 -10.71 14.25
C MET A 116 -13.04 -10.58 14.40
N TRP A 117 -13.61 -10.89 15.56
CA TRP A 117 -15.03 -10.66 15.84
C TRP A 117 -15.41 -9.17 15.81
N ILE A 118 -14.56 -8.29 16.34
CA ILE A 118 -14.79 -6.83 16.28
C ILE A 118 -14.74 -6.34 14.83
N CYS A 119 -13.76 -6.81 14.05
CA CYS A 119 -13.68 -6.50 12.62
C CYS A 119 -14.91 -7.01 11.85
N ALA A 120 -15.40 -8.22 12.17
CA ALA A 120 -16.59 -8.80 11.56
C ALA A 120 -17.85 -7.99 11.89
N ALA A 121 -18.03 -7.56 13.14
CA ALA A 121 -19.16 -6.72 13.56
C ALA A 121 -19.13 -5.33 12.91
N ALA A 122 -17.96 -4.69 12.84
CA ALA A 122 -17.79 -3.41 12.13
C ALA A 122 -18.11 -3.56 10.63
N SER A 123 -17.66 -4.66 10.01
CA SER A 123 -17.96 -4.96 8.61
C SER A 123 -19.46 -5.13 8.38
N LEU A 124 -20.17 -5.83 9.28
CA LEU A 124 -21.62 -6.02 9.20
C LEU A 124 -22.41 -4.70 9.19
N LEU A 125 -21.93 -3.69 9.93
CA LEU A 125 -22.53 -2.35 9.93
C LEU A 125 -22.30 -1.59 8.60
N THR A 126 -21.14 -1.79 7.97
CA THR A 126 -20.78 -1.09 6.72
C THR A 126 -21.44 -1.67 5.46
N ILE A 127 -21.84 -2.95 5.47
CA ILE A 127 -22.49 -3.63 4.34
C ILE A 127 -23.79 -2.93 3.89
N PRO A 128 -24.80 -2.69 4.76
CA PRO A 128 -26.04 -2.04 4.33
C PRO A 128 -25.84 -0.59 3.89
N PHE A 129 -24.90 0.13 4.51
CA PHE A 129 -24.54 1.49 4.09
C PHE A 129 -23.93 1.50 2.69
N SER A 130 -23.02 0.57 2.40
CA SER A 130 -22.38 0.44 1.10
C SER A 130 -23.38 0.07 0.00
N TRP A 131 -24.33 -0.82 0.29
CA TRP A 131 -25.37 -1.23 -0.67
C TRP A 131 -26.36 -0.11 -1.01
N TYR A 132 -26.71 0.73 -0.04
CA TYR A 132 -27.75 1.75 -0.22
C TYR A 132 -27.19 3.10 -0.73
N CYS A 133 -25.94 3.42 -0.39
CA CYS A 133 -25.35 4.74 -0.69
C CYS A 133 -24.41 4.75 -1.90
N ILE A 134 -23.89 3.61 -2.37
CA ILE A 134 -22.96 3.56 -3.49
C ILE A 134 -23.72 3.30 -4.79
N GLN A 135 -23.75 4.29 -5.68
CA GLN A 135 -24.26 4.13 -7.04
C GLN A 135 -23.15 3.55 -7.94
N GLU A 136 -23.48 2.48 -8.69
CA GLU A 136 -22.53 1.67 -9.43
C GLU A 136 -22.39 2.15 -10.89
N GLU A 137 -21.27 2.79 -11.22
CA GLU A 137 -20.86 3.12 -12.59
C GLU A 137 -19.94 2.02 -13.16
N ARG A 138 -20.12 1.64 -14.43
CA ARG A 138 -19.35 0.55 -15.09
C ARG A 138 -17.85 0.84 -15.20
N VAL A 139 -17.42 2.08 -15.05
CA VAL A 139 -16.01 2.44 -15.11
C VAL A 139 -15.30 2.14 -13.79
N ILE A 140 -16.02 2.25 -12.67
CA ILE A 140 -15.48 2.13 -11.32
C ILE A 140 -15.03 0.69 -11.01
N TYR A 141 -15.81 -0.33 -11.38
CA TYR A 141 -15.44 -1.72 -11.12
C TYR A 141 -14.19 -2.15 -11.90
N ARG A 142 -14.05 -1.68 -13.15
CA ARG A 142 -12.89 -2.00 -14.02
C ARG A 142 -11.63 -1.40 -13.43
N TYR A 143 -11.75 -0.17 -12.94
CA TYR A 143 -10.66 0.53 -12.27
C TYR A 143 -10.27 -0.14 -10.95
N ALA A 144 -11.25 -0.47 -10.10
CA ALA A 144 -10.99 -1.16 -8.83
C ALA A 144 -10.31 -2.51 -9.05
N ALA A 145 -10.78 -3.30 -10.02
CA ALA A 145 -10.15 -4.57 -10.38
C ALA A 145 -8.71 -4.36 -10.89
N TYR A 146 -8.49 -3.41 -11.80
CA TYR A 146 -7.15 -3.06 -12.27
C TYR A 146 -6.22 -2.66 -11.12
N ARG A 147 -6.67 -1.76 -10.23
CA ARG A 147 -5.87 -1.29 -9.09
C ARG A 147 -5.57 -2.40 -8.09
N PHE A 148 -6.53 -3.28 -7.82
CA PHE A 148 -6.32 -4.44 -6.96
C PHE A 148 -5.22 -5.33 -7.52
N PHE A 149 -5.32 -5.73 -8.79
CA PHE A 149 -4.31 -6.62 -9.39
C PHE A 149 -2.96 -5.94 -9.59
N TYR A 150 -2.95 -4.66 -9.96
CA TYR A 150 -1.73 -3.85 -9.98
C TYR A 150 -1.02 -3.88 -8.62
N ASN A 151 -1.77 -3.68 -7.53
CA ASN A 151 -1.20 -3.70 -6.19
C ASN A 151 -0.73 -5.10 -5.78
N VAL A 152 -1.53 -6.15 -6.03
CA VAL A 152 -1.12 -7.54 -5.75
C VAL A 152 0.21 -7.86 -6.44
N CYS A 153 0.34 -7.57 -7.73
CA CYS A 153 1.57 -7.81 -8.47
C CYS A 153 2.74 -6.94 -8.00
N SER A 154 2.48 -5.71 -7.56
CA SER A 154 3.50 -4.79 -7.06
C SER A 154 4.01 -5.13 -5.66
N GLN A 155 3.20 -5.82 -4.86
CA GLN A 155 3.53 -6.18 -3.48
C GLN A 155 4.16 -7.59 -3.38
N ILE A 156 4.27 -8.32 -4.49
CA ILE A 156 5.02 -9.58 -4.53
C ILE A 156 6.50 -9.25 -4.34
N THR A 157 7.08 -9.81 -3.28
CA THR A 157 8.46 -9.61 -2.88
C THR A 157 9.10 -10.97 -2.57
N VAL A 158 10.30 -11.00 -2.01
CA VAL A 158 10.99 -12.23 -1.62
C VAL A 158 11.20 -12.23 -0.11
N THR A 159 10.85 -13.33 0.55
CA THR A 159 10.95 -13.47 2.02
C THR A 159 12.41 -13.34 2.50
N ALA A 160 13.37 -13.77 1.67
CA ALA A 160 14.81 -13.68 1.94
C ALA A 160 15.35 -12.24 1.98
N SER A 161 14.61 -11.23 1.46
CA SER A 161 15.06 -9.83 1.43
C SER A 161 15.46 -9.31 2.80
N ASN A 162 14.64 -9.58 3.83
CA ASN A 162 14.92 -9.16 5.20
C ASN A 162 16.16 -9.86 5.80
N VAL A 163 16.38 -11.13 5.43
CA VAL A 163 17.53 -11.91 5.90
C VAL A 163 18.81 -11.43 5.23
N ILE A 164 18.78 -11.13 3.93
CA ILE A 164 19.92 -10.58 3.19
C ILE A 164 20.26 -9.19 3.75
N GLN A 165 19.26 -8.37 4.06
CA GLN A 165 19.47 -7.05 4.68
C GLN A 165 20.20 -7.16 6.04
N SER A 166 19.78 -8.08 6.92
CA SER A 166 20.36 -8.20 8.25
C SER A 166 21.69 -8.97 8.27
N ASP A 167 21.77 -10.10 7.57
CA ASP A 167 22.87 -11.07 7.73
C ASP A 167 23.95 -10.86 6.66
N SER A 168 23.57 -10.59 5.40
CA SER A 168 24.54 -10.39 4.30
C SER A 168 25.02 -8.93 4.21
N ALA A 169 24.10 -7.96 4.26
CA ALA A 169 24.42 -6.53 4.15
C ALA A 169 24.71 -5.86 5.51
N LYS A 170 24.49 -6.58 6.62
CA LYS A 170 24.76 -6.13 8.00
C LYS A 170 24.20 -4.75 8.32
N VAL A 171 22.98 -4.49 7.83
CA VAL A 171 22.35 -3.18 7.98
C VAL A 171 21.89 -2.98 9.42
N GLU A 172 22.46 -1.97 10.08
CA GLU A 172 22.01 -1.57 11.41
C GLU A 172 20.62 -0.91 11.36
N PRO A 173 19.74 -1.17 12.35
CA PRO A 173 18.40 -0.59 12.41
C PRO A 173 18.39 0.95 12.42
N LEU A 174 19.41 1.58 13.00
CA LEU A 174 19.53 3.04 13.02
C LEU A 174 19.70 3.61 11.60
N ASN A 175 20.60 3.03 10.81
CA ASN A 175 20.86 3.48 9.44
C ASN A 175 19.69 3.14 8.51
N SER A 176 19.00 2.02 8.73
CA SER A 176 17.71 1.74 8.07
C SER A 176 16.67 2.83 8.37
N GLY A 177 16.58 3.27 9.63
CA GLY A 177 15.75 4.40 10.03
C GLY A 177 16.12 5.70 9.31
N ILE A 178 17.41 6.05 9.27
CA ILE A 178 17.90 7.25 8.55
C ILE A 178 17.58 7.17 7.05
N ALA A 179 17.83 6.01 6.42
CA ALA A 179 17.51 5.80 5.01
C ALA A 179 16.01 6.00 4.74
N SER A 180 15.14 5.46 5.59
CA SER A 180 13.68 5.64 5.46
C SER A 180 13.24 7.11 5.54
N MET A 181 13.91 7.92 6.38
CA MET A 181 13.64 9.36 6.48
C MET A 181 14.10 10.10 5.23
N LEU A 182 15.27 9.76 4.71
CA LEU A 182 15.80 10.33 3.48
C LEU A 182 14.93 9.96 2.28
N THR A 183 14.48 8.70 2.20
CA THR A 183 13.53 8.22 1.20
C THR A 183 12.26 9.08 1.20
N ALA A 184 11.65 9.34 2.36
CA ALA A 184 10.46 10.20 2.44
C ALA A 184 10.67 11.63 1.91
N ILE A 185 11.85 12.22 2.16
CA ILE A 185 12.21 13.55 1.62
C ILE A 185 12.39 13.49 0.10
N LEU A 186 13.05 12.44 -0.40
CA LEU A 186 13.23 12.22 -1.84
C LEU A 186 11.89 12.00 -2.55
N THR A 187 10.94 11.30 -1.93
CA THR A 187 9.57 11.14 -2.43
C THR A 187 8.89 12.49 -2.63
N LEU A 188 8.96 13.39 -1.64
CA LEU A 188 8.40 14.74 -1.73
C LEU A 188 9.04 15.53 -2.88
N GLY A 189 10.37 15.46 -3.01
CA GLY A 189 11.10 16.09 -4.11
C GLY A 189 10.71 15.52 -5.48
N GLY A 190 10.61 14.19 -5.60
CA GLY A 190 10.23 13.48 -6.82
C GLY A 190 8.84 13.85 -7.31
N VAL A 191 7.84 13.83 -6.41
CA VAL A 191 6.46 14.24 -6.73
C VAL A 191 6.42 15.72 -7.13
N TYR A 192 7.19 16.59 -6.47
CA TYR A 192 7.25 18.01 -6.82
C TYR A 192 7.82 18.23 -8.24
N VAL A 193 8.89 17.52 -8.62
CA VAL A 193 9.48 17.61 -9.96
C VAL A 193 8.47 17.19 -11.03
N ILE A 194 7.74 16.10 -10.79
CA ILE A 194 6.75 15.57 -11.74
C ILE A 194 5.54 16.49 -11.84
N LYS A 195 5.10 17.06 -10.72
CA LYS A 195 4.05 18.09 -10.76
C LYS A 195 4.47 19.29 -11.63
N LYS A 196 5.74 19.70 -11.58
CA LYS A 196 6.24 20.87 -12.30
C LYS A 196 6.53 20.58 -13.78
N GLN A 197 7.07 19.41 -14.10
CA GLN A 197 7.60 19.10 -15.44
C GLN A 197 6.85 17.97 -16.16
N GLY A 198 6.19 17.09 -15.42
CA GLY A 198 5.52 15.89 -15.95
C GLY A 198 4.18 16.17 -16.66
N LEU A 199 3.65 17.40 -16.58
CA LEU A 199 2.36 17.76 -17.19
C LEU A 199 2.36 17.61 -18.72
N HIS A 200 3.50 17.83 -19.38
CA HIS A 200 3.62 17.74 -20.84
C HIS A 200 4.06 16.36 -21.33
N TRP A 201 4.37 15.43 -20.42
CA TRP A 201 4.87 14.12 -20.78
C TRP A 201 3.73 13.14 -20.99
N ASN A 202 3.91 12.21 -21.93
CA ASN A 202 2.93 11.17 -22.14
C ASN A 202 2.97 10.17 -20.98
N TRP A 203 1.91 10.16 -20.17
CA TRP A 203 1.77 9.37 -18.96
C TRP A 203 2.05 7.88 -19.15
N ARG A 204 1.72 7.31 -20.33
CA ARG A 204 1.97 5.88 -20.61
C ARG A 204 3.45 5.54 -20.57
N TYR A 205 4.27 6.41 -21.17
CA TYR A 205 5.72 6.24 -21.18
C TYR A 205 6.32 6.50 -19.79
N ILE A 206 5.77 7.44 -19.03
CA ILE A 206 6.22 7.69 -17.65
C ILE A 206 6.02 6.44 -16.81
N ILE A 207 4.83 5.84 -16.81
CA ILE A 207 4.56 4.64 -16.01
C ILE A 207 5.48 3.48 -16.46
N MET A 208 5.63 3.24 -17.77
CA MET A 208 6.52 2.18 -18.28
C MET A 208 7.98 2.39 -17.87
N VAL A 209 8.53 3.57 -18.12
CA VAL A 209 9.93 3.90 -17.84
C VAL A 209 10.20 3.88 -16.34
N CYS A 210 9.30 4.44 -15.52
CA CYS A 210 9.45 4.47 -14.08
C CYS A 210 9.52 3.05 -13.51
N GLN A 211 8.60 2.15 -13.88
CA GLN A 211 8.60 0.80 -13.33
C GLN A 211 9.79 -0.04 -13.79
N ILE A 212 10.17 0.04 -15.07
CA ILE A 212 11.38 -0.63 -15.56
C ILE A 212 12.60 -0.11 -14.81
N SER A 213 12.69 1.20 -14.58
CA SER A 213 13.77 1.80 -13.80
C SER A 213 13.79 1.28 -12.37
N VAL A 214 12.64 1.19 -11.68
CA VAL A 214 12.55 0.63 -10.32
C VAL A 214 13.12 -0.79 -10.28
N VAL A 215 12.70 -1.66 -11.21
CA VAL A 215 13.16 -3.05 -11.25
C VAL A 215 14.67 -3.12 -11.53
N ILE A 216 15.20 -2.29 -12.44
CA ILE A 216 16.64 -2.27 -12.73
C ILE A 216 17.45 -1.77 -11.53
N ILE A 217 17.00 -0.67 -10.91
CA ILE A 217 17.64 -0.05 -9.73
C ILE A 217 17.65 -1.02 -8.55
N ASP A 218 16.62 -1.85 -8.41
CA ASP A 218 16.53 -2.87 -7.36
C ASP A 218 17.34 -4.13 -7.69
N ALA A 219 17.21 -4.65 -8.92
CA ALA A 219 17.87 -5.89 -9.33
C ALA A 219 19.39 -5.78 -9.33
N PHE A 220 19.95 -4.64 -9.74
CA PHE A 220 21.40 -4.49 -9.87
C PHE A 220 22.13 -4.65 -8.53
N PRO A 221 21.84 -3.86 -7.47
CA PRO A 221 22.52 -4.02 -6.18
C PRO A 221 22.13 -5.31 -5.47
N THR A 222 20.89 -5.78 -5.65
CA THR A 222 20.40 -7.01 -5.01
C THR A 222 21.16 -8.23 -5.51
N LEU A 223 21.30 -8.41 -6.83
CA LEU A 223 22.05 -9.52 -7.41
C LEU A 223 23.54 -9.45 -7.04
N PHE A 224 24.15 -8.26 -7.03
CA PHE A 224 25.54 -8.08 -6.61
C PHE A 224 25.76 -8.45 -5.13
N THR A 225 24.76 -8.20 -4.28
CA THR A 225 24.80 -8.55 -2.86
C THR A 225 24.65 -10.07 -2.67
N ILE A 226 23.74 -10.72 -3.42
CA ILE A 226 23.52 -12.17 -3.37
C ILE A 226 24.78 -12.93 -3.79
N TRP A 227 25.42 -12.51 -4.89
CA TRP A 227 26.61 -13.17 -5.44
C TRP A 227 27.94 -12.79 -4.76
N ASP A 228 27.89 -12.02 -3.68
CA ASP A 228 29.06 -11.64 -2.87
C ASP A 228 30.12 -10.84 -3.65
N VAL A 229 29.71 -10.06 -4.64
CA VAL A 229 30.62 -9.18 -5.39
C VAL A 229 30.90 -7.91 -4.59
N TYR A 230 29.86 -7.32 -3.99
CA TYR A 230 29.95 -6.12 -3.16
C TYR A 230 28.81 -6.08 -2.13
N ARG A 231 29.14 -6.30 -0.85
CA ARG A 231 28.18 -6.29 0.28
C ARG A 231 28.47 -5.10 1.20
N SER A 232 27.77 -3.99 0.96
CA SER A 232 27.88 -2.78 1.78
C SER A 232 26.51 -2.33 2.26
N GLN A 233 26.44 -1.85 3.50
CA GLN A 233 25.21 -1.38 4.13
C GLN A 233 24.54 -0.25 3.34
N TRP A 234 25.32 0.73 2.88
CA TRP A 234 24.81 1.85 2.07
C TRP A 234 24.52 1.46 0.63
N PHE A 235 25.10 0.37 0.15
CA PHE A 235 24.79 -0.16 -1.18
C PHE A 235 23.41 -0.82 -1.21
N TRP A 236 23.05 -1.57 -0.18
CA TRP A 236 21.70 -2.12 0.01
C TRP A 236 20.68 -1.02 0.30
N LEU A 237 21.00 -0.08 1.20
CA LEU A 237 20.12 1.05 1.54
C LEU A 237 20.01 2.10 0.43
N GLY A 238 20.94 2.13 -0.53
CA GLY A 238 20.90 3.02 -1.69
C GLY A 238 19.76 2.68 -2.65
N VAL A 239 19.39 1.40 -2.74
CA VAL A 239 18.29 0.92 -3.58
C VAL A 239 16.95 1.62 -3.28
N PRO A 240 16.42 1.58 -2.04
CA PRO A 240 15.20 2.27 -1.69
C PRO A 240 15.34 3.80 -1.69
N LEU A 241 16.54 4.37 -1.76
CA LEU A 241 16.70 5.83 -1.92
C LEU A 241 16.51 6.24 -3.38
N VAL A 242 17.10 5.50 -4.32
CA VAL A 242 17.09 5.85 -5.74
C VAL A 242 15.83 5.33 -6.45
N GLY A 243 15.36 4.14 -6.08
CA GLY A 243 14.18 3.49 -6.65
C GLY A 243 12.85 4.12 -6.22
N GLU A 244 12.83 4.83 -5.11
CA GLU A 244 11.58 5.42 -4.59
C GLU A 244 11.08 6.58 -5.46
N VAL A 245 11.97 7.40 -6.01
CA VAL A 245 11.58 8.56 -6.83
C VAL A 245 10.78 8.10 -8.06
N PRO A 246 11.25 7.13 -8.87
CA PRO A 246 10.45 6.56 -9.95
C PRO A 246 9.20 5.80 -9.47
N ALA A 247 9.24 5.13 -8.32
CA ALA A 247 8.06 4.43 -7.79
C ALA A 247 6.94 5.42 -7.43
N ALA A 248 7.27 6.45 -6.66
CA ALA A 248 6.37 7.54 -6.30
C ALA A 248 5.86 8.29 -7.52
N ALA A 249 6.70 8.46 -8.54
CA ALA A 249 6.32 9.04 -9.81
C ALA A 249 5.18 8.29 -10.50
N GLY A 250 5.35 6.98 -10.66
CA GLY A 250 4.37 6.12 -11.31
C GLY A 250 3.05 6.10 -10.54
N ASP A 251 3.11 6.03 -9.21
CA ASP A 251 1.92 6.04 -8.37
C ASP A 251 1.18 7.37 -8.42
N TYR A 252 1.90 8.49 -8.40
CA TYR A 252 1.32 9.83 -8.51
C TYR A 252 0.60 10.04 -9.86
N VAL A 253 1.25 9.67 -10.98
CA VAL A 253 0.65 9.78 -12.33
C VAL A 253 -0.60 8.89 -12.44
N THR A 254 -0.56 7.68 -11.86
CA THR A 254 -1.72 6.77 -11.86
C THR A 254 -2.87 7.30 -11.00
N GLN A 255 -2.59 8.10 -9.96
CA GLN A 255 -3.63 8.79 -9.20
C GLN A 255 -4.25 9.97 -9.97
N LEU A 256 -3.44 10.75 -10.70
CA LEU A 256 -3.96 11.87 -11.51
C LEU A 256 -4.88 11.40 -12.63
N PHE A 257 -4.54 10.30 -13.30
CA PHE A 257 -5.37 9.69 -14.34
C PHE A 257 -6.78 9.33 -13.83
N MET A 258 -6.90 8.96 -12.56
CA MET A 258 -8.19 8.64 -11.95
C MET A 258 -9.14 9.83 -11.96
N VAL A 259 -8.63 11.02 -11.61
CA VAL A 259 -9.39 12.27 -11.59
C VAL A 259 -9.75 12.71 -13.01
N GLU A 260 -8.93 12.35 -14.01
CA GLU A 260 -9.13 12.77 -15.40
C GLU A 260 -10.10 11.88 -16.19
N ILE A 261 -10.31 10.61 -15.81
CA ILE A 261 -11.26 9.71 -16.49
C ILE A 261 -12.72 10.03 -16.16
N GLU A 262 -12.99 10.57 -14.97
CA GLU A 262 -14.38 10.84 -14.55
C GLU A 262 -14.83 12.23 -15.03
N ASN A 263 -15.65 12.23 -16.08
CA ASN A 263 -16.40 13.41 -16.53
C ASN A 263 -17.54 13.82 -15.57
N GLN A 264 -17.70 13.16 -14.42
CA GLN A 264 -18.77 13.43 -13.43
C GLN A 264 -18.20 14.17 -12.22
N LYS A 265 -18.41 15.49 -12.18
CA LYS A 265 -18.02 16.37 -11.07
C LYS A 265 -18.78 15.97 -9.79
N GLY A 266 -18.04 15.71 -8.70
CA GLY A 266 -18.62 15.49 -7.36
C GLY A 266 -18.37 14.11 -6.72
N PHE A 267 -17.93 13.10 -7.49
CA PHE A 267 -17.60 11.75 -6.97
C PHE A 267 -16.09 11.50 -6.78
N GLU A 268 -15.23 12.46 -7.12
CA GLU A 268 -13.77 12.35 -7.08
C GLU A 268 -13.22 11.87 -5.72
N ALA A 269 -13.76 12.39 -4.61
CA ALA A 269 -13.32 12.01 -3.27
C ALA A 269 -13.64 10.55 -2.92
N THR A 270 -14.80 10.06 -3.36
CA THR A 270 -15.22 8.67 -3.17
C THR A 270 -14.34 7.74 -4.01
N LEU A 271 -14.04 8.12 -5.25
CA LEU A 271 -13.16 7.33 -6.11
C LEU A 271 -11.71 7.35 -5.60
N LEU A 272 -11.23 8.46 -5.05
CA LEU A 272 -9.91 8.57 -4.41
C LEU A 272 -9.86 7.66 -3.18
N GLY A 273 -10.91 7.68 -2.35
CA GLY A 273 -11.08 6.77 -1.22
C GLY A 273 -11.09 5.30 -1.63
N LEU A 274 -11.76 4.95 -2.73
CA LEU A 274 -11.73 3.60 -3.29
C LEU A 274 -10.32 3.22 -3.76
N GLY A 275 -9.61 4.11 -4.45
CA GLY A 275 -8.24 3.88 -4.88
C GLY A 275 -7.28 3.61 -3.71
N VAL A 276 -7.40 4.40 -2.63
CA VAL A 276 -6.59 4.25 -1.42
C VAL A 276 -6.93 2.99 -0.64
N THR A 277 -8.20 2.56 -0.61
CA THR A 277 -8.60 1.32 0.08
C THR A 277 -8.26 0.06 -0.71
N THR A 278 -8.27 0.13 -2.05
CA THR A 278 -7.94 -1.01 -2.91
C THR A 278 -6.46 -1.41 -2.82
N GLN A 279 -5.56 -0.46 -2.53
CA GLN A 279 -4.13 -0.74 -2.35
C GLN A 279 -3.83 -1.71 -1.17
N PRO A 280 -4.16 -1.41 0.09
CA PRO A 280 -3.79 -2.28 1.21
C PRO A 280 -4.47 -3.66 1.13
N VAL A 281 -5.64 -3.77 0.50
CA VAL A 281 -6.37 -5.06 0.33
C VAL A 281 -5.58 -6.06 -0.52
N GLY A 282 -4.74 -5.61 -1.47
CA GLY A 282 -3.91 -6.50 -2.29
C GLY A 282 -2.70 -7.11 -1.55
N THR A 283 -2.24 -6.47 -0.47
CA THR A 283 -1.05 -6.86 0.30
C THR A 283 -1.11 -8.29 0.88
N PRO A 284 -2.19 -8.75 1.54
CA PRO A 284 -2.27 -10.12 2.04
C PRO A 284 -2.24 -11.16 0.92
N PHE A 285 -2.88 -10.88 -0.23
CA PHE A 285 -2.85 -11.79 -1.39
C PHE A 285 -1.42 -11.91 -1.95
N ALA A 286 -0.73 -10.79 -2.11
CA ALA A 286 0.67 -10.78 -2.53
C ALA A 286 1.58 -11.54 -1.55
N THR A 287 1.33 -11.41 -0.24
CA THR A 287 2.08 -12.13 0.80
C THR A 287 1.85 -13.64 0.72
N VAL A 288 0.60 -14.09 0.49
CA VAL A 288 0.30 -15.51 0.31
C VAL A 288 1.00 -16.04 -0.95
N ILE A 289 0.89 -15.34 -2.08
CA ILE A 289 1.56 -15.73 -3.33
C ILE A 289 3.08 -15.82 -3.13
N THR A 290 3.67 -14.79 -2.51
CA THR A 290 5.10 -14.76 -2.17
C THR A 290 5.51 -15.96 -1.33
N LYS A 291 4.82 -16.22 -0.22
CA LYS A 291 5.13 -17.35 0.67
C LYS A 291 4.88 -18.71 0.02
N SER A 292 3.85 -18.83 -0.82
CA SER A 292 3.57 -20.05 -1.56
C SER A 292 4.66 -20.36 -2.58
N ILE A 293 5.17 -19.35 -3.29
CA ILE A 293 6.29 -19.51 -4.23
C ILE A 293 7.58 -19.82 -3.46
N ASP A 294 7.91 -18.98 -2.47
CA ASP A 294 9.12 -19.10 -1.66
C ASP A 294 9.18 -20.44 -0.89
N GLY A 295 8.04 -21.02 -0.52
CA GLY A 295 7.95 -22.32 0.15
C GLY A 295 8.47 -23.50 -0.67
N TYR A 296 8.63 -23.35 -2.00
CA TYR A 296 9.25 -24.37 -2.85
C TYR A 296 10.78 -24.26 -2.91
N PHE A 297 11.36 -23.19 -2.36
CA PHE A 297 12.78 -22.90 -2.45
C PHE A 297 13.45 -22.92 -1.07
N ASP A 298 14.71 -23.40 -1.02
CA ASP A 298 15.51 -23.46 0.21
C ASP A 298 16.13 -22.10 0.57
N ILE A 299 15.29 -21.09 0.82
CA ILE A 299 15.70 -19.68 1.05
C ILE A 299 15.57 -19.25 2.52
N GLY A 300 15.39 -20.21 3.43
CA GLY A 300 15.33 -19.94 4.87
C GLY A 300 16.66 -19.42 5.44
N ARG A 301 16.61 -18.75 6.59
CA ARG A 301 17.80 -18.16 7.24
C ARG A 301 18.95 -19.17 7.45
N THR A 302 18.61 -20.39 7.87
CA THR A 302 19.56 -21.49 8.11
C THR A 302 20.31 -21.94 6.85
N PHE A 303 19.73 -21.74 5.67
CA PHE A 303 20.36 -22.06 4.39
C PHE A 303 21.19 -20.88 3.87
N ILE A 304 20.71 -19.65 4.08
CA ILE A 304 21.42 -18.42 3.68
C ILE A 304 22.75 -18.28 4.45
N GLU A 305 22.81 -18.67 5.72
CA GLU A 305 24.04 -18.68 6.52
C GLU A 305 25.14 -19.61 5.97
N GLN A 306 24.77 -20.66 5.22
CA GLN A 306 25.74 -21.59 4.63
C GLN A 306 26.46 -21.01 3.40
N ASP A 307 25.95 -19.89 2.84
CA ASP A 307 26.51 -19.13 1.72
C ASP A 307 26.98 -19.97 0.50
N ASN A 308 26.30 -21.09 0.25
CA ASN A 308 26.62 -22.03 -0.83
C ASN A 308 26.11 -21.54 -2.20
N HIS A 309 26.78 -21.94 -3.29
CA HIS A 309 26.36 -21.61 -4.66
C HIS A 309 24.92 -22.04 -4.97
N TYR A 310 24.49 -23.20 -4.46
CA TYR A 310 23.11 -23.68 -4.60
C TYR A 310 22.11 -22.68 -4.00
N VAL A 311 22.33 -22.20 -2.78
CA VAL A 311 21.44 -21.27 -2.09
C VAL A 311 21.40 -19.92 -2.81
N ARG A 312 22.55 -19.39 -3.23
CA ARG A 312 22.62 -18.14 -4.03
C ARG A 312 21.81 -18.25 -5.34
N THR A 313 21.84 -19.42 -5.97
CA THR A 313 21.07 -19.69 -7.20
C THR A 313 19.57 -19.76 -6.91
N GLN A 314 19.15 -20.45 -5.84
CA GLN A 314 17.73 -20.52 -5.45
C GLN A 314 17.17 -19.14 -5.08
N VAL A 315 17.93 -18.35 -4.32
CA VAL A 315 17.56 -16.95 -4.00
C VAL A 315 17.48 -16.11 -5.27
N THR A 316 18.39 -16.29 -6.23
CA THR A 316 18.32 -15.58 -7.51
C THR A 316 17.03 -15.91 -8.28
N TYR A 317 16.60 -17.17 -8.30
CA TYR A 317 15.35 -17.56 -8.97
C TYR A 317 14.11 -16.94 -8.34
N THR A 318 14.04 -16.87 -7.01
CA THR A 318 12.88 -16.24 -6.34
C THR A 318 12.81 -14.74 -6.63
N TYR A 319 13.95 -14.04 -6.67
CA TYR A 319 14.01 -12.63 -7.10
C TYR A 319 13.61 -12.45 -8.57
N LEU A 320 14.06 -13.33 -9.47
CA LEU A 320 13.66 -13.26 -10.88
C LEU A 320 12.15 -13.46 -11.06
N ILE A 321 11.54 -14.39 -10.31
CA ILE A 321 10.09 -14.60 -10.33
C ILE A 321 9.36 -13.35 -9.79
N ALA A 322 9.81 -12.79 -8.67
CA ALA A 322 9.24 -11.56 -8.11
C ALA A 322 9.36 -10.37 -9.08
N TYR A 323 10.49 -10.20 -9.76
CA TYR A 323 10.67 -9.18 -10.80
C TYR A 323 9.80 -9.41 -12.02
N ALA A 324 9.58 -10.66 -12.43
CA ALA A 324 8.66 -10.99 -13.50
C ALA A 324 7.23 -10.56 -13.15
N PHE A 325 6.73 -10.87 -11.94
CA PHE A 325 5.43 -10.39 -11.47
C PHE A 325 5.35 -8.86 -11.40
N ASN A 326 6.44 -8.21 -10.97
CA ASN A 326 6.54 -6.75 -10.97
C ASN A 326 6.54 -6.14 -12.39
N LEU A 327 7.03 -6.83 -13.41
CA LEU A 327 6.91 -6.36 -14.80
C LEU A 327 5.55 -6.73 -15.41
N LEU A 328 4.89 -7.78 -14.91
CA LEU A 328 3.55 -8.19 -15.36
C LEU A 328 2.42 -7.24 -14.89
N LYS A 329 2.70 -6.29 -13.97
CA LYS A 329 1.78 -5.22 -13.55
C LYS A 329 1.09 -4.50 -14.71
N PHE A 330 1.76 -4.40 -15.86
CA PHE A 330 1.29 -3.71 -17.07
C PHE A 330 0.21 -4.48 -17.84
N TRP A 331 0.20 -5.80 -17.74
CA TRP A 331 -0.71 -6.64 -18.50
C TRP A 331 -1.92 -6.99 -17.65
N GLY A 332 -2.65 -5.97 -17.21
CA GLY A 332 -3.94 -6.10 -16.50
C GLY A 332 -4.90 -7.09 -17.16
N ILE A 333 -4.83 -7.25 -18.48
CA ILE A 333 -5.61 -8.22 -19.25
C ILE A 333 -5.08 -9.65 -19.07
N LEU A 334 -3.76 -9.88 -19.10
CA LEU A 334 -3.16 -11.19 -18.82
C LEU A 334 -3.38 -11.62 -17.38
N THR A 335 -3.28 -10.70 -16.42
CA THR A 335 -3.53 -10.98 -15.00
C THR A 335 -5.01 -11.26 -14.74
N ILE A 336 -5.95 -10.49 -15.30
CA ILE A 336 -7.39 -10.81 -15.21
C ILE A 336 -7.67 -12.20 -15.83
N SER A 337 -7.10 -12.53 -16.98
CA SER A 337 -7.27 -13.86 -17.58
C SER A 337 -6.61 -14.97 -16.76
N TYR A 338 -5.43 -14.73 -16.19
CA TYR A 338 -4.74 -15.68 -15.30
C TYR A 338 -5.50 -15.89 -14.00
N LEU A 339 -6.14 -14.86 -13.45
CA LEU A 339 -6.89 -14.94 -12.19
C LEU A 339 -8.26 -15.58 -12.38
N VAL A 340 -8.92 -15.35 -13.52
CA VAL A 340 -10.10 -16.14 -13.90
C VAL A 340 -9.71 -17.61 -14.06
N PHE A 341 -8.58 -17.89 -14.71
CA PHE A 341 -8.06 -19.25 -14.84
C PHE A 341 -7.68 -19.87 -13.49
N SER A 342 -7.00 -19.13 -12.61
CA SER A 342 -6.59 -19.58 -11.28
C SER A 342 -7.79 -19.83 -10.37
N LEU A 343 -8.82 -18.97 -10.42
CA LEU A 343 -10.05 -19.16 -9.66
C LEU A 343 -10.80 -20.41 -10.12
N ALA A 344 -10.92 -20.59 -11.44
CA ALA A 344 -11.51 -21.80 -12.03
C ALA A 344 -10.70 -23.04 -11.66
N TRP A 345 -9.37 -22.95 -11.68
CA TRP A 345 -8.47 -24.04 -11.29
C TRP A 345 -8.64 -24.41 -9.82
N THR A 346 -8.62 -23.44 -8.90
CA THR A 346 -8.79 -23.69 -7.46
C THR A 346 -10.17 -24.25 -7.13
N LEU A 347 -11.23 -23.75 -7.77
CA LEU A 347 -12.58 -24.32 -7.61
C LEU A 347 -12.63 -25.76 -8.13
N MET A 348 -12.03 -26.03 -9.30
CA MET A 348 -11.94 -27.36 -9.87
C MET A 348 -11.18 -28.32 -8.95
N THR A 349 -10.00 -27.95 -8.43
CA THR A 349 -9.21 -28.80 -7.53
C THR A 349 -9.94 -29.06 -6.21
N ASN A 350 -10.62 -28.07 -5.65
CA ASN A 350 -11.41 -28.22 -4.42
C ASN A 350 -12.61 -29.15 -4.63
N ILE A 351 -13.32 -29.03 -5.76
CA ILE A 351 -14.45 -29.91 -6.10
C ILE A 351 -13.95 -31.35 -6.35
N LEU A 352 -12.85 -31.52 -7.08
CA LEU A 352 -12.26 -32.84 -7.36
C LEU A 352 -11.78 -33.55 -6.08
N SER A 353 -11.31 -32.78 -5.09
CA SER A 353 -10.90 -33.32 -3.78
C SER A 353 -12.09 -33.80 -2.92
N LEU A 354 -13.31 -33.36 -3.24
CA LEU A 354 -14.52 -33.60 -2.46
C LEU A 354 -15.21 -34.93 -2.80
N PHE A 355 -14.95 -35.49 -3.99
CA PHE A 355 -15.50 -36.78 -4.42
C PHE A 355 -14.48 -37.90 -4.23
N GLU A 356 -14.89 -38.99 -3.57
CA GLU A 356 -14.03 -40.16 -3.31
C GLU A 356 -13.47 -40.81 -4.59
N SER A 357 -14.17 -40.68 -5.72
CA SER A 357 -13.73 -41.21 -7.02
C SER A 357 -12.63 -40.40 -7.71
N THR A 358 -12.46 -39.11 -7.35
CA THR A 358 -11.50 -38.20 -8.00
C THR A 358 -10.43 -37.65 -7.04
N SER A 359 -10.56 -37.89 -5.74
CA SER A 359 -9.62 -37.40 -4.71
C SER A 359 -8.21 -37.98 -4.82
N CYS A 360 -8.05 -39.15 -5.46
CA CYS A 360 -6.77 -39.80 -5.66
C CYS A 360 -5.93 -39.18 -6.80
N LEU A 361 -6.52 -38.33 -7.66
CA LEU A 361 -5.80 -37.66 -8.75
C LEU A 361 -4.74 -36.69 -8.20
N ARG A 362 -3.55 -36.70 -8.80
CA ARG A 362 -2.45 -35.78 -8.42
C ARG A 362 -2.81 -34.30 -8.52
N ILE A 363 -3.70 -33.95 -9.45
CA ILE A 363 -4.22 -32.59 -9.62
C ILE A 363 -5.08 -32.13 -8.43
N ALA A 364 -5.69 -33.06 -7.69
CA ALA A 364 -6.49 -32.78 -6.50
C ALA A 364 -5.70 -32.90 -5.18
N GLY A 365 -4.37 -33.12 -5.25
CA GLY A 365 -3.52 -33.32 -4.07
C GLY A 365 -3.40 -34.79 -3.62
N GLY A 366 -3.97 -35.73 -4.35
CA GLY A 366 -3.83 -37.17 -4.08
C GLY A 366 -2.47 -37.74 -4.53
N SER A 367 -2.09 -38.89 -3.99
CA SER A 367 -0.83 -39.59 -4.32
C SER A 367 -0.77 -40.17 -5.74
N GLY A 368 -1.88 -40.09 -6.49
CA GLY A 368 -2.09 -40.79 -7.75
C GLY A 368 -2.95 -42.02 -7.55
N CYS A 369 -4.04 -42.06 -8.32
CA CYS A 369 -4.56 -43.25 -8.97
C CYS A 369 -4.12 -43.17 -10.46
#